data_AF-A0A1I1Q5P1-F1
#
_entry.id   AF-A0A1I1Q5P1-F1
#
_cell.length_a   1.000
_cell.length_b   1.000
_cell.length_c   1.000
_cell.angle_alpha   90.00
_cell.angle_beta   90.00
_cell.angle_gamma   90.00
#
_symmetry.space_group_name_H-M   'P 1'
#
loop_
_entity.id
_entity.type
_entity.pdbx_description
1 polymer ?
#
loop_
_entity_poly.entity_id
_entity_poly.type
_entity_poly.pdbx_seq_one_letter_code
_entity_poly.pdbx_strand_id
1 'polypeptide(L)'
;MAAVTQRYSSIQYDGTNGAHIVTEWLEYADLISDDGQMLRFRSNDQDHAVPVGHWLIRTPRPRFFHESMDAADYARYWVEVGSEPA
;
A
#
# COMPACT_ATOMS: atom_id res chain seq x y z
N MET A 1 12.28 27.98 3.14
CA MET A 1 12.94 26.66 3.10
C MET A 1 11.97 25.69 2.46
N ALA A 2 12.36 25.01 1.39
CA ALA A 2 11.53 23.96 0.80
C ALA A 2 11.88 22.63 1.46
N ALA A 3 10.88 21.95 2.04
CA ALA A 3 11.04 20.57 2.50
C ALA A 3 10.73 19.65 1.31
N VAL A 4 11.71 18.83 0.91
CA VAL A 4 11.52 17.79 -0.10
C VAL A 4 11.16 16.50 0.63
N THR A 5 9.91 16.07 0.51
CA THR A 5 9.45 14.76 0.99
C THR A 5 9.52 13.75 -0.13
N GLN A 6 9.94 12.53 0.19
CA GLN A 6 9.90 11.40 -0.73
C GLN A 6 8.45 11.08 -1.13
N ARG A 7 8.22 10.84 -2.43
CA ARG A 7 6.90 10.51 -2.96
C ARG A 7 6.54 9.07 -2.62
N TYR A 8 5.50 8.87 -1.83
CA TYR A 8 4.91 7.55 -1.59
C TYR A 8 4.00 7.14 -2.76
N SER A 9 3.73 5.85 -2.88
CA SER A 9 2.66 5.34 -3.76
C SER A 9 1.58 4.69 -2.92
N SER A 10 0.34 4.77 -3.37
CA SER A 10 -0.81 4.12 -2.75
C SER A 10 -1.57 3.26 -3.75
N ILE A 11 -2.28 2.25 -3.23
CA ILE A 11 -3.24 1.44 -3.99
C ILE A 11 -4.35 0.98 -3.04
N GLN A 12 -5.60 0.98 -3.50
CA GLN A 12 -6.71 0.43 -2.73
C GLN A 12 -6.78 -1.10 -2.93
N TYR A 13 -6.90 -1.85 -1.85
CA TYR A 13 -7.22 -3.27 -1.95
C TYR A 13 -8.73 -3.44 -2.21
N ASP A 14 -9.07 -4.05 -3.34
CA ASP A 14 -10.46 -4.15 -3.84
C ASP A 14 -11.08 -5.54 -3.66
N GLY A 15 -10.37 -6.46 -2.98
CA GLY A 15 -10.80 -7.85 -2.79
C GLY A 15 -10.43 -8.77 -3.95
N THR A 16 -9.83 -8.25 -5.02
CA THR A 16 -9.44 -9.04 -6.21
C THR A 16 -7.97 -8.84 -6.60
N ASN A 17 -7.36 -7.74 -6.15
CA ASN A 17 -6.02 -7.34 -6.51
C ASN A 17 -4.92 -7.70 -5.49
N GLY A 18 -5.23 -8.50 -4.46
CA GLY A 18 -4.27 -8.79 -3.38
C GLY A 18 -3.01 -9.53 -3.86
N ALA A 19 -3.15 -10.46 -4.81
CA ALA A 19 -1.99 -11.12 -5.43
C ALA A 19 -1.06 -10.10 -6.13
N HIS A 20 -1.62 -9.18 -6.92
CA HIS A 20 -0.85 -8.13 -7.60
C HIS A 20 -0.15 -7.19 -6.61
N ILE A 21 -0.83 -6.80 -5.53
CA ILE A 21 -0.27 -5.96 -4.47
C ILE A 21 0.99 -6.60 -3.89
N VAL A 22 0.93 -7.89 -3.56
CA VAL A 22 2.01 -8.57 -2.85
C VAL A 22 3.17 -8.96 -3.78
N THR A 23 2.90 -9.40 -5.01
CA THR A 23 3.95 -9.96 -5.89
C THR A 23 4.60 -8.94 -6.82
N GLU A 24 3.90 -7.87 -7.20
CA GLU A 24 4.39 -6.91 -8.20
C GLU A 24 4.57 -5.50 -7.63
N TRP A 25 3.66 -5.09 -6.74
CA TRP A 25 3.63 -3.73 -6.23
C TRP A 25 4.53 -3.56 -4.99
N LEU A 26 4.56 -4.53 -4.08
CA LEU A 26 5.49 -4.57 -2.96
C LEU A 26 6.79 -5.30 -3.29
N GLU A 27 7.86 -4.90 -2.62
CA GLU A 27 9.11 -5.64 -2.58
C GLU A 27 9.25 -6.33 -1.22
N TYR A 28 9.81 -7.54 -1.23
CA TYR A 28 10.03 -8.35 -0.02
C TYR A 28 8.73 -8.59 0.76
N ALA A 29 7.67 -8.92 0.02
CA ALA A 29 6.40 -9.31 0.59
C ALA A 29 6.00 -10.71 0.11
N ASP A 30 5.48 -11.51 1.04
CA ASP A 30 5.01 -12.87 0.79
C ASP A 30 3.52 -12.98 1.10
N LEU A 31 2.75 -13.52 0.15
CA LEU A 31 1.31 -13.66 0.33
C LEU A 31 1.03 -14.81 1.31
N ILE A 32 0.30 -14.52 2.39
CA ILE A 32 -0.13 -15.53 3.36
C ILE A 32 -1.52 -16.04 2.98
N SER A 33 -2.48 -15.13 2.78
CA SER A 33 -3.84 -15.47 2.36
C SER A 33 -4.54 -14.26 1.75
N ASP A 34 -5.47 -14.49 0.85
CA ASP A 34 -6.41 -13.49 0.34
C ASP A 34 -7.77 -14.17 0.18
N ASP A 35 -8.77 -13.74 0.95
CA ASP A 35 -10.15 -14.26 0.89
C ASP A 35 -11.13 -13.29 0.20
N GLY A 36 -10.61 -12.20 -0.37
CA GLY A 36 -11.39 -11.14 -1.01
C GLY A 36 -12.08 -10.17 -0.04
N GLN A 37 -11.95 -10.37 1.27
CA GLN A 37 -12.38 -9.44 2.32
C GLN A 37 -11.20 -8.97 3.17
N MET A 38 -10.17 -9.80 3.30
CA MET A 38 -8.97 -9.57 4.08
C MET A 38 -7.75 -10.10 3.34
N LEU A 39 -6.85 -9.19 2.96
CA LEU A 39 -5.54 -9.51 2.46
C LEU A 39 -4.58 -9.73 3.65
N ARG A 40 -3.93 -10.88 3.72
CA ARG A 40 -2.86 -11.17 4.68
C ARG A 40 -1.56 -11.46 3.97
N PHE A 41 -0.51 -10.79 4.37
CA PHE A 41 0.83 -10.95 3.80
C PHE A 41 1.89 -10.68 4.85
N ARG A 42 3.08 -11.22 4.62
CA ARG A 42 4.28 -10.90 5.39
C ARG A 42 5.06 -9.84 4.63
N SER A 43 5.53 -8.80 5.29
CA SER A 43 6.49 -7.85 4.73
C SER A 43 7.49 -7.45 5.80
N ASN A 44 8.79 -7.43 5.46
CA ASN A 44 9.86 -7.13 6.41
C ASN A 44 9.75 -7.94 7.72
N ASP A 45 9.49 -9.25 7.59
CA ASP A 45 9.29 -10.20 8.69
C ASP A 45 8.10 -9.91 9.62
N GLN A 46 7.18 -9.04 9.22
CA GLN A 46 5.95 -8.73 9.96
C GLN A 46 4.71 -9.18 9.19
N ASP A 47 3.75 -9.76 9.89
CA ASP A 47 2.47 -10.15 9.31
C ASP A 47 1.50 -8.96 9.34
N HIS A 48 0.88 -8.69 8.20
CA HIS A 48 -0.08 -7.60 8.01
C HIS A 48 -1.43 -8.17 7.60
N ALA A 49 -2.49 -7.46 7.98
CA ALA A 49 -3.86 -7.77 7.60
C ALA A 49 -4.54 -6.49 7.13
N VAL A 50 -5.02 -6.48 5.89
CA VAL A 50 -5.60 -5.32 5.23
C VAL A 50 -7.02 -5.66 4.77
N PRO A 51 -8.06 -5.04 5.37
CA PRO A 51 -9.44 -5.24 4.94
C PRO A 51 -9.71 -4.65 3.56
N VAL A 52 -10.67 -5.23 2.84
CA VAL A 52 -11.16 -4.69 1.57
C VAL A 52 -11.60 -3.22 1.73
N GLY A 53 -11.24 -2.40 0.76
CA GLY A 53 -11.49 -0.95 0.76
C GLY A 53 -10.43 -0.12 1.46
N HIS A 54 -9.47 -0.73 2.17
CA HIS A 54 -8.33 -0.02 2.73
C HIS A 54 -7.31 0.34 1.65
N TRP A 55 -6.66 1.48 1.84
CA TRP A 55 -5.53 1.93 1.04
C TRP A 55 -4.23 1.42 1.65
N LEU A 56 -3.39 0.77 0.85
CA LEU A 56 -2.02 0.45 1.21
C LEU A 56 -1.11 1.56 0.69
N ILE A 57 -0.11 1.90 1.48
CA ILE A 57 0.91 2.88 1.16
C ILE A 57 2.28 2.20 1.19
N ARG A 58 3.13 2.53 0.20
CA ARG A 58 4.51 2.05 0.13
C ARG A 58 5.51 3.17 -0.03
N THR A 59 6.73 2.93 0.43
CA THR A 59 7.89 3.79 0.17
C THR A 59 8.30 3.76 -1.32
N PRO A 60 8.96 4.80 -1.85
CA PRO A 60 9.32 4.85 -3.26
C PRO A 60 10.40 3.84 -3.66
N ARG A 61 11.50 3.77 -2.89
CA ARG A 61 12.57 2.79 -3.06
C ARG A 61 13.29 2.54 -1.72
N PRO A 62 13.40 1.28 -1.27
CA PRO A 62 12.72 0.09 -1.81
C PRO A 62 11.19 0.22 -1.69
N ARG A 63 10.43 -0.61 -2.40
CA ARG A 63 8.96 -0.56 -2.47
C ARG A 63 8.33 -1.32 -1.31
N PHE A 64 8.73 -0.97 -0.09
CA PHE A 64 8.26 -1.61 1.13
C PHE A 64 6.89 -1.14 1.54
N PHE A 65 6.13 -2.04 2.17
CA PHE A 65 4.91 -1.67 2.87
C PHE A 65 5.23 -0.66 3.97
N HIS A 66 4.49 0.45 3.98
CA HIS A 66 4.62 1.49 4.98
C HIS A 66 3.49 1.39 6.00
N GLU A 67 2.26 1.48 5.52
CA GLU A 67 1.06 1.43 6.34
C GLU A 67 -0.18 1.15 5.48
N SER A 68 -1.31 0.92 6.16
CA SER A 68 -2.62 0.84 5.54
C SER A 68 -3.67 1.55 6.37
N MET A 69 -4.67 2.15 5.73
CA MET A 69 -5.75 2.86 6.42
C MET A 69 -7.06 2.79 5.63
N ASP A 70 -8.19 3.02 6.30
CA ASP A 70 -9.47 3.11 5.63
C ASP A 70 -9.56 4.38 4.75
N ALA A 71 -10.61 4.45 3.94
CA ALA A 71 -10.79 5.54 2.99
C ALA A 71 -10.95 6.93 3.64
N ALA A 72 -11.54 7.03 4.83
CA ALA A 72 -11.75 8.30 5.50
C ALA A 72 -10.43 8.83 6.08
N ASP A 73 -9.63 7.96 6.70
CA ASP A 73 -8.30 8.32 7.19
C ASP A 73 -7.34 8.62 6.04
N TYR A 74 -7.40 7.85 4.94
CA TYR A 74 -6.61 8.12 3.74
C TYR A 74 -6.87 9.53 3.20
N ALA A 75 -8.13 9.89 3.00
CA ALA A 75 -8.52 11.22 2.51
C ALA A 75 -8.13 12.35 3.48
N ARG A 76 -7.97 12.05 4.78
CA ARG A 76 -7.60 13.02 5.81
C ARG A 76 -6.11 13.27 5.89
N TYR A 77 -5.29 12.23 5.76
CA TYR A 77 -3.85 12.30 6.04
C TYR A 77 -2.98 12.30 4.78
N TRP A 78 -3.51 11.88 3.63
CA TRP A 78 -2.77 11.81 2.38
C TRP A 78 -3.29 12.81 1.36
N VAL A 79 -2.35 13.46 0.68
CA VAL A 79 -2.63 14.34 -0.47
C VAL A 79 -2.04 13.68 -1.70
N GLU A 80 -2.90 13.30 -2.64
CA GLU A 80 -2.47 12.78 -3.93
C GLU A 80 -1.84 13.91 -4.76
N VAL A 81 -0.55 13.79 -5.01
CA VAL A 81 0.13 14.61 -6.00
C VAL A 81 0.01 13.90 -7.34
N GLY A 82 -0.51 14.60 -8.36
CA GLY A 82 -0.61 14.06 -9.72
C GLY A 82 0.72 13.51 -10.23
N SER A 83 0.68 12.58 -11.19
CA SER A 83 1.88 12.10 -11.88
C SER A 83 2.68 13.29 -12.40
N GLU A 84 4.01 13.30 -12.22
CA GLU A 84 4.83 14.20 -13.05
C GLU A 84 4.59 13.81 -14.52
N PRO A 85 4.44 14.78 -15.44
CA PRO A 85 4.41 14.47 -16.86
C PRO A 85 5.71 13.75 -17.24
N ALA A 86 5.57 12.68 -18.02
CA ALA A 86 6.68 11.83 -18.49
C ALA A 86 7.68 12.58 -19.37
#